data_AF-G7K8D6-F1
#
_entry.id   AF-G7K8D6-F1
#
_cell.length_a   1.000
_cell.length_b   1.000
_cell.length_c   1.000
_cell.angle_alpha   90.00
_cell.angle_beta   90.00
_cell.angle_gamma   90.00
#
_symmetry.space_group_name_H-M   'P 1'
#
loop_
_entity.id
_entity.type
_entity.pdbx_description
1 polymer ?
#
loop_
_entity_poly.entity_id
_entity_poly.type
_entity_poly.pdbx_seq_one_letter_code
_entity_poly.pdbx_strand_id
1 'polypeptide(L)'
;MKLSCYIYQKSQEETINKVENSKYVKRYNFTSHLHSCLTRFQIKTYIDYNLVRGDEISNALLRAIEESKLSVVVLSENYANSKWCLDELVKILDCKRNNVRNQTGSYGIAFAKHEKQFRNNMNKVLLRWRSALAEVTNLAGWDCSITRDVYVGDIDEEINKYEQLSNLQSMNLMLGSGFNTQLWHDLQATNQHLGQLRMKKNVILLRLPRGV
;
A
#
# COMPACT_ATOMS: atom_id res chain seq x y z
N MET A 1 18.50 12.41 3.47
CA MET A 1 17.21 12.97 3.94
C MET A 1 16.20 11.83 4.03
N LYS A 2 15.73 11.42 5.22
CA LYS A 2 14.71 10.36 5.33
C LYS A 2 13.36 10.94 4.89
N LEU A 3 12.76 10.33 3.86
CA LEU A 3 11.38 10.57 3.45
C LEU A 3 10.49 9.63 4.28
N SER A 4 9.50 10.19 4.97
CA SER A 4 8.47 9.48 5.70
C SER A 4 7.17 9.52 4.88
N CYS A 5 6.56 8.36 4.65
CA CYS A 5 5.33 8.22 3.88
C CYS A 5 4.24 7.53 4.70
N TYR A 6 3.07 8.16 4.84
CA TYR A 6 1.88 7.53 5.40
C TYR A 6 1.04 6.90 4.27
N ILE A 7 0.76 5.60 4.33
CA ILE A 7 -0.13 4.92 3.38
C ILE A 7 -1.36 4.44 4.12
N TYR A 8 -2.53 4.73 3.57
CA TYR A 8 -3.79 4.24 4.13
C TYR A 8 -4.63 3.48 3.11
N GLN A 9 -5.06 2.27 3.48
CA GLN A 9 -6.08 1.49 2.81
C GLN A 9 -6.90 0.72 3.85
N LYS A 10 -8.24 0.84 3.81
CA LYS A 10 -9.12 -0.09 4.52
C LYS A 10 -9.14 -1.43 3.79
N SER A 11 -8.72 -2.49 4.48
CA SER A 11 -8.89 -3.88 4.02
C SER A 11 -10.38 -4.17 3.79
N GLN A 12 -10.74 -4.63 2.59
CA GLN A 12 -12.04 -5.25 2.37
C GLN A 12 -12.14 -6.49 3.26
N GLU A 13 -13.15 -6.53 4.13
CA GLU A 13 -13.87 -7.77 4.35
C GLU A 13 -14.98 -7.77 3.32
N GLU A 14 -14.80 -8.49 2.21
CA GLU A 14 -15.94 -8.99 1.45
C GLU A 14 -15.57 -10.26 0.67
N THR A 15 -16.20 -11.35 1.14
CA THR A 15 -16.56 -12.59 0.44
C THR A 15 -15.45 -13.55 0.00
N ILE A 16 -14.84 -14.23 0.98
CA ILE A 16 -14.28 -15.57 0.74
C ILE A 16 -15.42 -16.56 0.78
N ASN A 17 -15.86 -17.00 -0.40
CA ASN A 17 -16.43 -18.33 -0.54
C ASN A 17 -15.39 -19.35 -0.04
N LYS A 18 -15.81 -20.12 0.95
CA LYS A 18 -15.09 -21.23 1.59
C LYS A 18 -14.26 -22.03 0.58
N VAL A 19 -12.93 -21.97 0.70
CA VAL A 19 -12.09 -23.16 0.58
C VAL A 19 -10.99 -23.05 1.64
N GLU A 20 -10.79 -24.18 2.29
CA GLU A 20 -10.17 -24.42 3.58
C GLU A 20 -8.67 -24.09 3.69
N ASN A 21 -8.28 -23.83 4.96
CA ASN A 21 -6.99 -24.14 5.57
C ASN A 21 -5.70 -23.58 4.94
N SER A 22 -5.32 -22.35 5.34
CA SER A 22 -3.94 -22.10 5.78
C SER A 22 -3.85 -20.77 6.56
N LYS A 23 -3.26 -20.84 7.75
CA LYS A 23 -2.84 -19.68 8.55
C LYS A 23 -1.84 -18.85 7.71
N TYR A 24 -2.03 -17.52 7.70
CA TYR A 24 -1.18 -16.51 7.04
C TYR A 24 -1.32 -16.38 5.51
N VAL A 25 -2.52 -16.08 5.01
CA VAL A 25 -2.65 -15.45 3.68
C VAL A 25 -2.25 -13.96 3.82
N LYS A 26 -0.99 -13.63 3.52
CA LYS A 26 -0.61 -12.24 3.18
C LYS A 26 -1.38 -11.88 1.91
N ARG A 27 -2.41 -11.05 2.04
CA ARG A 27 -3.19 -10.58 0.89
C ARG A 27 -2.30 -9.67 0.04
N TYR A 28 -1.93 -10.14 -1.14
CA TYR A 28 -1.31 -9.33 -2.21
C TYR A 28 -2.33 -8.30 -2.69
N ASN A 29 -2.31 -7.09 -2.14
CA ASN A 29 -3.18 -5.99 -2.54
C ASN A 29 -2.34 -4.78 -2.94
N PHE A 30 -2.94 -3.82 -3.63
CA PHE A 30 -2.24 -2.62 -4.12
C PHE A 30 -1.34 -1.96 -3.05
N THR A 31 -1.83 -1.84 -1.82
CA THR A 31 -1.06 -1.25 -0.72
C THR A 31 0.14 -2.10 -0.28
N SER A 32 0.07 -3.44 -0.36
CA SER A 32 1.27 -4.26 -0.10
C SER A 32 2.34 -4.06 -1.16
N HIS A 33 1.98 -3.94 -2.44
CA HIS A 33 2.93 -3.69 -3.52
C HIS A 33 3.55 -2.29 -3.43
N LEU A 34 2.71 -1.29 -3.16
CA LEU A 34 3.16 0.08 -2.91
C LEU A 34 4.14 0.13 -1.73
N HIS A 35 3.83 -0.57 -0.63
CA HIS A 35 4.70 -0.65 0.54
C HIS A 35 6.06 -1.29 0.20
N SER A 36 6.05 -2.44 -0.46
CA SER A 36 7.26 -3.14 -0.89
C SER A 36 8.12 -2.25 -1.79
N CYS A 37 7.48 -1.52 -2.71
CA CYS A 37 8.17 -0.57 -3.60
C CYS A 37 8.83 0.57 -2.82
N LEU A 38 8.10 1.25 -1.94
CA LEU A 38 8.65 2.33 -1.11
C LEU A 38 9.78 1.83 -0.19
N THR A 39 9.64 0.62 0.35
CA THR A 39 10.68 -0.03 1.17
C THR A 39 11.94 -0.29 0.36
N ARG A 40 11.82 -0.77 -0.89
CA ARG A 40 12.97 -0.96 -1.82
C ARG A 40 13.72 0.35 -2.08
N PHE A 41 12.99 1.47 -2.12
CA PHE A 41 13.58 2.82 -2.24
C PHE A 41 14.06 3.42 -0.90
N GLN A 42 14.10 2.63 0.18
CA GLN A 42 14.53 3.06 1.52
C GLN A 42 13.70 4.23 2.09
N ILE A 43 12.45 4.37 1.65
CA ILE A 43 11.49 5.35 2.19
C ILE A 43 10.87 4.74 3.44
N LYS A 44 10.97 5.45 4.58
CA LYS A 44 10.36 4.98 5.83
C LYS A 44 8.85 5.12 5.73
N THR A 45 8.15 4.01 5.74
CA THR A 45 6.69 3.96 5.58
C THR A 45 5.99 3.66 6.90
N TYR A 46 4.95 4.42 7.20
CA TYR A 46 3.96 4.08 8.22
C TYR A 46 2.71 3.60 7.48
N ILE A 47 2.26 2.39 7.79
CA ILE A 47 1.02 1.86 7.22
C ILE A 47 0.06 1.53 8.34
N ASP A 48 -1.14 2.07 8.24
CA ASP A 48 -2.23 1.65 9.09
C ASP A 48 -2.90 0.40 8.52
N TYR A 49 -2.35 -0.77 8.86
CA TYR A 49 -2.98 -2.05 8.58
C TYR A 49 -3.86 -2.54 9.74
N ASN A 50 -3.60 -2.11 10.98
CA ASN A 50 -4.08 -2.78 12.21
C ASN A 50 -3.69 -2.03 13.52
N LEU A 51 -3.77 -0.70 13.60
CA LEU A 51 -3.61 -0.07 14.92
C LEU A 51 -4.79 -0.46 15.83
N VAL A 52 -4.48 -0.79 17.10
CA VAL A 52 -5.45 -1.22 18.11
C VAL A 52 -6.60 -0.22 18.17
N ARG A 53 -7.79 -0.71 17.81
CA ARG A 53 -9.00 0.10 17.68
C ARG A 53 -9.44 0.61 19.06
N GLY A 54 -9.33 1.91 19.27
CA GLY A 54 -10.14 2.68 20.22
C GLY A 54 -11.07 3.61 19.46
N ASP A 55 -12.02 4.25 20.13
CA ASP A 55 -13.01 5.16 19.49
C ASP A 55 -12.38 6.44 18.88
N GLU A 56 -11.08 6.70 19.12
CA GLU A 56 -10.36 7.88 18.63
C GLU A 56 -9.05 7.52 17.92
N ILE A 57 -8.69 8.30 16.88
CA ILE A 57 -7.39 8.20 16.20
C ILE A 57 -6.26 8.20 17.23
N SER A 58 -5.46 7.14 17.26
CA SER A 58 -4.39 7.02 18.24
C SER A 58 -3.38 8.17 18.11
N ASN A 59 -2.86 8.66 19.25
CA ASN A 59 -1.82 9.70 19.24
C ASN A 59 -0.57 9.28 18.43
N ALA A 60 -0.29 7.98 18.35
CA ALA A 60 0.80 7.45 17.54
C ALA A 60 0.55 7.69 16.03
N LEU A 61 -0.69 7.50 15.59
CA LEU A 61 -1.11 7.71 14.20
C LEU A 61 -1.12 9.20 13.83
N LEU A 62 -1.63 10.06 14.72
CA LEU A 62 -1.58 11.51 14.52
C LEU A 62 -0.14 12.01 14.34
N ARG A 63 0.78 11.56 15.19
CA ARG A 63 2.21 11.88 15.05
C ARG A 63 2.78 11.34 13.75
N ALA A 64 2.43 10.12 13.36
CA ALA A 64 2.91 9.55 12.10
C ALA A 64 2.48 10.40 10.89
N ILE A 65 1.25 10.91 10.87
CA ILE A 65 0.74 11.81 9.82
C ILE A 65 1.49 13.16 9.87
N GLU A 66 1.64 13.75 11.05
CA GLU A 66 2.30 15.06 11.23
C GLU A 66 3.80 15.04 10.90
N GLU A 67 4.51 13.96 11.25
CA GLU A 67 5.94 13.77 10.97
C GLU A 67 6.21 13.27 9.55
N SER A 68 5.15 12.90 8.80
CA SER A 68 5.29 12.41 7.44
C SER A 68 5.50 13.55 6.45
N LYS A 69 6.51 13.41 5.59
CA LYS A 69 6.77 14.35 4.48
C LYS A 69 5.87 14.11 3.29
N LEU A 70 5.35 12.89 3.16
CA LEU A 70 4.43 12.46 2.11
C LEU A 70 3.27 11.70 2.75
N SER A 71 2.07 11.87 2.20
CA SER A 71 0.92 11.01 2.51
C SER A 71 0.35 10.49 1.20
N VAL A 72 0.15 9.18 1.12
CA VAL A 72 -0.50 8.48 0.01
C VAL A 72 -1.86 7.97 0.49
N VAL A 73 -2.93 8.53 -0.07
CA VAL A 73 -4.30 8.14 0.22
C VAL A 73 -4.78 7.17 -0.85
N VAL A 74 -5.11 5.93 -0.47
CA VAL A 74 -5.67 4.93 -1.40
C VAL A 74 -7.19 4.95 -1.28
N LEU A 75 -7.85 5.67 -2.19
CA LEU A 75 -9.31 5.72 -2.27
C LEU A 75 -9.85 4.42 -2.87
N SER A 76 -10.48 3.59 -2.05
CA SER A 76 -11.20 2.38 -2.46
C SER A 76 -12.72 2.60 -2.40
N GLU A 77 -13.49 1.74 -3.05
CA GLU A 77 -14.97 1.75 -3.01
C GLU A 77 -15.54 1.92 -1.58
N ASN A 78 -14.97 1.19 -0.62
CA ASN A 78 -15.41 1.20 0.79
C ASN A 78 -14.71 2.26 1.67
N TYR A 79 -13.98 3.22 1.09
CA TYR A 79 -13.24 4.22 1.85
C TYR A 79 -14.18 5.11 2.67
N ALA A 80 -15.23 5.64 2.05
CA ALA A 80 -16.18 6.55 2.70
C ALA A 80 -17.09 5.85 3.72
N ASN A 81 -17.13 4.51 3.75
CA ASN A 81 -17.92 3.73 4.70
C ASN A 81 -17.29 3.67 6.10
N SER A 82 -16.09 4.24 6.28
CA SER A 82 -15.41 4.27 7.57
C SER A 82 -15.25 5.70 8.05
N LYS A 83 -15.87 6.03 9.19
CA LYS A 83 -15.66 7.32 9.86
C LYS A 83 -14.17 7.58 10.11
N TRP A 84 -13.43 6.53 10.47
CA TRP A 84 -11.99 6.58 10.67
C TRP A 84 -11.22 6.98 9.42
N CYS A 85 -11.51 6.39 8.25
CA CYS A 85 -10.89 6.77 6.97
C CYS A 85 -11.07 8.28 6.70
N LEU A 86 -12.26 8.80 7.02
CA LEU A 86 -12.65 10.17 6.75
C LEU A 86 -12.00 11.15 7.73
N ASP A 87 -11.90 10.79 9.01
CA ASP A 87 -11.19 11.58 10.02
C ASP A 87 -9.68 11.64 9.75
N GLU A 88 -9.08 10.54 9.29
CA GLU A 88 -7.69 10.54 8.85
C GLU A 88 -7.46 11.41 7.61
N LEU A 89 -8.33 11.30 6.60
CA LEU A 89 -8.24 12.12 5.39
C LEU A 89 -8.27 13.61 5.73
N VAL A 90 -9.20 13.99 6.62
CA VAL A 90 -9.28 15.34 7.16
C VAL A 90 -7.96 15.75 7.80
N LYS A 91 -7.37 14.89 8.66
CA LYS A 91 -6.11 15.20 9.33
C LYS A 91 -4.94 15.35 8.34
N ILE A 92 -4.85 14.50 7.32
CA ILE A 92 -3.83 14.57 6.27
C ILE A 92 -3.94 15.91 5.52
N LEU A 93 -5.15 16.32 5.13
CA LEU A 93 -5.36 17.58 4.44
C LEU A 93 -5.10 18.78 5.34
N ASP A 94 -5.40 18.71 6.63
CA ASP A 94 -5.06 19.76 7.57
C ASP A 94 -3.55 19.87 7.76
N CYS A 95 -2.81 18.76 7.85
CA CYS A 95 -1.35 18.76 7.84
C CYS A 95 -0.79 19.37 6.54
N LYS A 96 -1.37 19.04 5.38
CA LYS A 96 -1.01 19.64 4.09
C LYS A 96 -1.21 21.16 4.09
N ARG A 97 -2.32 21.66 4.64
CA ARG A 97 -2.61 23.10 4.72
C ARG A 97 -1.73 23.82 5.74
N ASN A 98 -1.48 23.19 6.89
CA ASN A 98 -0.72 23.76 8.00
C ASN A 98 0.80 23.75 7.74
N ASN A 99 1.34 22.79 6.99
CA ASN A 99 2.74 22.83 6.55
C ASN A 99 3.03 23.96 5.56
N VAL A 100 2.02 24.49 4.88
CA VAL A 100 2.15 25.63 3.95
C VAL A 100 1.95 26.98 4.65
N ARG A 101 1.30 27.01 5.83
CA ARG A 101 1.08 28.21 6.63
C ARG A 101 1.19 27.91 8.13
N ASN A 102 2.34 28.24 8.71
CA ASN A 102 2.62 28.22 10.15
C ASN A 102 1.50 28.89 10.96
N GLN A 103 0.56 28.10 11.48
CA GLN A 103 -0.47 28.53 12.43
C GLN A 103 -0.08 28.09 13.85
N THR A 104 1.15 28.38 14.25
CA THR A 104 1.66 28.13 15.62
C THR A 104 1.23 29.26 16.56
N GLY A 105 1.12 28.97 17.86
CA GLY A 105 0.79 29.97 18.89
C GLY A 105 -0.73 30.05 19.18
N SER A 106 -1.23 31.26 19.43
CA SER A 106 -2.61 31.51 19.87
C SER A 106 -3.69 30.98 18.91
N TYR A 107 -3.42 31.06 17.60
CA TYR A 107 -4.32 30.53 16.56
C TYR A 107 -4.42 29.01 16.62
N GLY A 108 -3.31 28.29 16.81
CA GLY A 108 -3.32 26.82 16.97
C GLY A 108 -4.17 26.38 18.17
N ILE A 109 -4.10 27.11 19.29
CA ILE A 109 -4.92 26.85 20.49
C ILE A 109 -6.41 27.11 20.20
N ALA A 110 -6.73 28.20 19.49
CA ALA A 110 -8.09 28.50 19.08
C ALA A 110 -8.66 27.43 18.14
N PHE A 111 -7.88 26.98 17.16
CA PHE A 111 -8.27 25.89 16.26
C PHE A 111 -8.51 24.57 17.00
N ALA A 112 -7.65 24.20 17.95
CA ALA A 112 -7.85 23.00 18.76
C ALA A 112 -9.15 23.05 19.59
N LYS A 113 -9.50 24.23 20.13
CA LYS A 113 -10.77 24.43 20.86
C LYS A 113 -11.99 24.29 19.94
N HIS A 114 -11.90 24.85 18.72
CA HIS A 114 -12.98 24.72 17.74
C HIS A 114 -13.10 23.28 17.27
N GLU A 115 -12.01 22.57 17.01
CA GLU A 115 -12.03 21.18 16.57
C GLU A 115 -12.77 20.26 17.57
N LYS A 116 -12.55 20.44 18.88
CA LYS A 116 -13.31 19.72 19.93
C LYS A 116 -14.81 20.01 19.90
N GLN A 117 -15.21 21.26 19.70
CA GLN A 117 -16.63 21.63 19.61
C GLN A 117 -17.29 21.11 18.32
N PHE A 118 -16.53 21.04 17.23
CA PHE A 118 -17.01 20.55 15.94
C PHE A 118 -17.26 19.04 15.94
N ARG A 119 -16.45 18.24 16.67
CA ARG A 119 -16.67 16.79 16.83
C ARG A 119 -18.06 16.46 17.41
N ASN A 120 -18.60 17.35 18.24
CA ASN A 120 -19.91 17.16 18.87
C ASN A 120 -21.09 17.55 17.97
N ASN A 121 -20.84 18.08 16.76
CA ASN A 121 -21.89 18.49 15.82
C ASN A 121 -21.80 17.67 14.52
N MET A 122 -22.68 16.69 14.39
CA MET A 122 -22.69 15.74 13.27
C MET A 122 -22.81 16.42 11.90
N ASN A 123 -23.60 17.49 11.77
CA ASN A 123 -23.75 18.22 10.50
C ASN A 123 -22.43 18.87 10.07
N LYS A 124 -21.69 19.44 11.03
CA LYS A 124 -20.37 20.03 10.76
C LYS A 124 -19.33 18.97 10.41
N VAL A 125 -19.38 17.80 11.06
CA VAL A 125 -18.51 16.65 10.74
C VAL A 125 -18.75 16.15 9.32
N LEU A 126 -20.02 15.94 8.94
CA LEU A 126 -20.41 15.53 7.59
C LEU A 126 -19.92 16.53 6.52
N LEU A 127 -20.09 17.83 6.76
CA LEU A 127 -19.59 18.86 5.85
C LEU A 127 -18.06 18.77 5.69
N ARG A 128 -17.32 18.59 6.79
CA ARG A 128 -15.86 18.47 6.76
C ARG A 128 -15.41 17.24 5.96
N TRP A 129 -16.06 16.10 6.15
CA TRP A 129 -15.76 14.89 5.37
C TRP A 129 -16.05 15.07 3.88
N ARG A 130 -17.19 15.69 3.53
CA ARG A 130 -17.52 15.98 2.12
C ARG A 130 -16.51 16.94 1.49
N SER A 131 -16.12 17.99 2.21
CA SER A 131 -15.09 18.92 1.75
C SER A 131 -13.72 18.26 1.60
N ALA A 132 -13.33 17.38 2.53
CA ALA A 132 -12.07 16.65 2.47
C ALA A 132 -12.02 15.70 1.26
N LEU A 133 -13.11 14.94 1.04
CA LEU A 133 -13.24 14.09 -0.15
C LEU A 133 -13.18 14.90 -1.43
N ALA A 134 -13.93 16.01 -1.52
CA ALA A 134 -13.90 16.88 -2.70
C ALA A 134 -12.52 17.48 -2.95
N GLU A 135 -11.80 17.91 -1.90
CA GLU A 135 -10.45 18.42 -2.05
C GLU A 135 -9.49 17.35 -2.56
N VAL A 136 -9.48 16.15 -1.95
CA VAL A 136 -8.53 15.11 -2.35
C VAL A 136 -8.78 14.62 -3.77
N THR A 137 -10.04 14.56 -4.23
CA THR A 137 -10.37 14.19 -5.62
C THR A 137 -9.98 15.26 -6.64
N ASN A 138 -9.83 16.51 -6.20
CA ASN A 138 -9.34 17.60 -7.06
C ASN A 138 -7.80 17.66 -7.14
N LEU A 139 -7.08 16.80 -6.42
CA LEU A 139 -5.64 16.67 -6.56
C LEU A 139 -5.32 15.76 -7.74
N ALA A 140 -4.21 16.05 -8.44
CA ALA A 140 -3.68 15.13 -9.43
C ALA A 140 -3.36 13.77 -8.76
N GLY A 141 -3.82 12.68 -9.36
CA GLY A 141 -3.68 11.33 -8.82
C GLY A 141 -3.69 10.27 -9.93
N TRP A 142 -3.65 9.00 -9.51
CA TRP A 142 -3.63 7.84 -10.41
C TRP A 142 -4.89 7.00 -10.21
N ASP A 143 -5.54 6.62 -11.30
CA ASP A 143 -6.65 5.67 -11.30
C ASP A 143 -6.13 4.25 -11.57
N CYS A 144 -6.25 3.37 -10.59
CA CYS A 144 -5.81 1.97 -10.68
C CYS A 144 -6.81 1.06 -11.39
N SER A 145 -8.01 1.52 -11.76
CA SER A 145 -9.01 0.73 -12.50
C SER A 145 -8.59 0.43 -13.95
N ILE A 146 -7.67 1.23 -14.49
CA ILE A 146 -7.23 1.17 -15.91
C ILE A 146 -6.08 0.17 -16.12
N THR A 147 -5.40 -0.25 -15.05
CA THR A 147 -4.21 -1.12 -15.16
C THR A 147 -4.49 -2.48 -14.56
N ARG A 148 -5.01 -3.41 -15.39
CA ARG A 148 -4.77 -4.86 -15.21
C ARG A 148 -3.33 -5.22 -15.57
N ASP A 149 -2.41 -4.27 -15.47
CA ASP A 149 -1.02 -4.50 -15.75
C ASP A 149 -0.44 -5.13 -14.50
N VAL A 150 -0.10 -6.41 -14.65
CA VAL A 150 0.70 -7.16 -13.68
C VAL A 150 1.86 -6.26 -13.24
N TYR A 151 1.90 -5.89 -11.96
CA TYR A 151 2.89 -4.95 -11.46
C TYR A 151 4.28 -5.58 -11.66
N VAL A 152 5.26 -4.82 -12.13
CA VAL A 152 6.62 -5.32 -12.36
C VAL A 152 7.21 -5.95 -11.09
N GLY A 153 6.85 -5.41 -9.91
CA GLY A 153 7.24 -5.98 -8.63
C GLY A 153 6.70 -7.38 -8.36
N ASP A 154 5.54 -7.73 -8.90
CA ASP A 154 4.91 -9.05 -8.70
C ASP A 154 5.66 -10.09 -9.54
N ILE A 155 6.05 -9.68 -10.74
CA ILE A 155 6.90 -10.49 -11.62
C ILE A 155 8.30 -10.62 -11.02
N ASP A 156 8.85 -9.57 -10.40
CA ASP A 156 10.14 -9.65 -9.69
C ASP A 156 10.10 -10.68 -8.55
N GLU A 157 9.04 -10.65 -7.72
CA GLU A 157 8.87 -11.61 -6.63
C GLU A 157 8.69 -13.04 -7.14
N GLU A 158 7.93 -13.22 -8.21
CA GLU A 158 7.70 -14.51 -8.84
C GLU A 158 9.00 -15.07 -9.45
N ILE A 159 9.75 -14.25 -10.18
CA ILE A 159 11.09 -14.60 -10.68
C ILE A 159 11.99 -15.07 -9.53
N ASN A 160 12.05 -14.32 -8.42
CA ASN A 160 12.88 -14.69 -7.26
C ASN A 160 12.51 -16.06 -6.68
N LYS A 161 11.20 -16.37 -6.56
CA LYS A 161 10.73 -17.67 -6.07
C LYS A 161 11.17 -18.81 -7.01
N TYR A 162 11.02 -18.63 -8.32
CA TYR A 162 11.39 -19.65 -9.31
C TYR A 162 12.92 -19.78 -9.46
N GLU A 163 13.70 -18.72 -9.23
CA GLU A 163 15.17 -18.81 -9.16
C GLU A 163 15.61 -19.66 -7.95
N GLN A 164 15.00 -19.45 -6.79
CA GLN A 164 15.27 -20.28 -5.60
C GLN A 164 14.89 -21.75 -5.85
N LEU A 165 13.74 -22.01 -6.44
CA LEU A 165 13.30 -23.37 -6.78
C LEU A 165 14.26 -24.04 -7.77
N SER A 166 14.67 -23.34 -8.82
CA SER A 166 15.63 -23.84 -9.81
C SER A 166 16.97 -24.19 -9.15
N ASN A 167 17.46 -23.34 -8.25
CA ASN A 167 18.69 -23.61 -7.49
C ASN A 167 18.57 -24.86 -6.61
N LEU A 168 17.44 -25.03 -5.91
CA LEU A 168 17.19 -26.22 -5.08
C LEU A 168 17.09 -27.51 -5.90
N GLN A 169 16.36 -27.46 -7.02
CA GLN A 169 16.23 -28.60 -7.94
C GLN A 169 17.59 -28.98 -8.56
N SER A 170 18.38 -27.98 -8.96
CA SER A 170 19.73 -28.18 -9.49
C SER A 170 20.67 -28.79 -8.43
N MET A 171 20.67 -28.27 -7.21
CA MET A 171 21.45 -28.85 -6.10
C MET A 171 21.05 -30.31 -5.81
N ASN A 172 19.75 -30.61 -5.84
CA ASN A 172 19.26 -31.97 -5.61
C ASN A 172 19.70 -32.93 -6.73
N LEU A 173 19.69 -32.50 -7.99
CA LEU A 173 20.24 -33.26 -9.11
C LEU A 173 21.75 -33.54 -8.96
N MET A 174 22.50 -32.58 -8.42
CA MET A 174 23.96 -32.68 -8.22
C MET A 174 24.35 -33.57 -7.03
N LEU A 175 23.53 -33.60 -5.98
CA LEU A 175 23.81 -34.32 -4.73
C LEU A 175 23.19 -35.73 -4.68
N GLY A 176 22.25 -36.03 -5.57
CA GLY A 176 21.57 -37.33 -5.62
C GLY A 176 22.50 -38.47 -6.06
N SER A 177 22.37 -39.64 -5.43
CA SER A 177 23.05 -40.87 -5.84
C SER A 177 22.34 -41.50 -7.05
N GLY A 178 22.48 -40.88 -8.23
CA GLY A 178 21.92 -41.33 -9.50
C GLY A 178 21.10 -40.27 -10.24
N PHE A 179 21.02 -40.38 -11.57
CA PHE A 179 20.27 -39.43 -12.40
C PHE A 179 18.76 -39.60 -12.20
N ASN A 180 18.10 -38.59 -11.64
CA ASN A 180 16.65 -38.58 -11.46
C ASN A 180 15.98 -37.86 -12.65
N THR A 181 15.40 -38.65 -13.56
CA THR A 181 14.76 -38.15 -14.78
C THR A 181 13.58 -37.22 -14.51
N GLN A 182 12.78 -37.49 -13.47
CA GLN A 182 11.63 -36.65 -13.11
C GLN A 182 12.10 -35.27 -12.62
N LEU A 183 13.07 -35.25 -11.71
CA LEU A 183 13.63 -34.02 -11.18
C LEU A 183 14.31 -33.17 -12.26
N TRP A 184 14.92 -33.82 -13.26
CA TRP A 184 15.46 -33.16 -14.44
C TRP A 184 14.37 -32.48 -15.28
N HIS A 185 13.25 -33.16 -15.53
CA HIS A 185 12.10 -32.56 -16.23
C HIS A 185 11.49 -31.39 -15.46
N ASP A 186 11.37 -31.52 -14.13
CA ASP A 186 10.85 -30.45 -13.26
C ASP A 186 11.76 -29.20 -13.30
N LEU A 187 13.09 -29.39 -13.31
CA LEU A 187 14.06 -28.30 -13.45
C LEU A 187 13.94 -27.61 -14.81
N GLN A 188 13.78 -28.37 -15.91
CA GLN A 188 13.59 -27.80 -17.24
C GLN A 188 12.31 -26.97 -17.32
N ALA A 189 11.20 -27.47 -16.79
CA ALA A 189 9.92 -26.75 -16.74
C ALA A 189 10.04 -25.45 -15.92
N THR A 190 10.72 -25.51 -14.78
CA THR A 190 11.00 -24.36 -13.91
C THR A 190 11.81 -23.28 -14.65
N ASN A 191 12.88 -23.66 -15.35
CA ASN A 191 13.71 -22.73 -16.12
C ASN A 191 12.98 -22.15 -17.35
N GLN A 192 12.13 -22.94 -18.00
CA GLN A 192 11.29 -22.47 -19.10
C GLN A 192 10.30 -21.40 -18.61
N HIS A 193 9.64 -21.64 -17.48
CA HIS A 193 8.73 -20.67 -16.88
C HIS A 193 9.45 -19.38 -16.45
N LEU A 194 10.65 -19.51 -15.87
CA LEU A 194 11.50 -18.37 -15.54
C LEU A 194 11.80 -17.48 -16.77
N GLY A 195 12.06 -18.12 -17.92
CA GLY A 195 12.22 -17.42 -19.20
C GLY A 195 10.99 -16.62 -19.61
N GLN A 196 9.79 -17.21 -19.47
CA GLN A 196 8.52 -16.54 -19.75
C GLN A 196 8.30 -15.32 -18.85
N LEU A 197 8.56 -15.45 -17.55
CA LEU A 197 8.42 -14.35 -16.58
C LEU A 197 9.38 -13.20 -16.89
N ARG A 198 10.65 -13.50 -17.19
CA ARG A 198 11.65 -12.50 -17.59
C ARG A 198 11.25 -11.78 -18.87
N MET A 199 10.71 -12.50 -19.86
CA MET A 199 10.20 -11.89 -21.09
C MET A 199 9.00 -10.99 -20.83
N LYS A 200 8.04 -11.45 -20.02
CA LYS A 200 6.87 -10.65 -19.62
C LYS A 200 7.27 -9.35 -18.92
N LYS A 201 8.25 -9.42 -17.99
CA LYS A 201 8.85 -8.25 -17.35
C LYS A 201 9.43 -7.27 -18.38
N ASN A 202 10.21 -7.76 -19.34
CA ASN A 202 10.81 -6.92 -20.38
C ASN A 202 9.75 -6.23 -21.25
N VAL A 203 8.69 -6.95 -21.65
CA VAL A 203 7.58 -6.38 -22.44
C VAL A 203 6.87 -5.25 -21.66
N ILE A 204 6.64 -5.44 -20.37
CA ILE A 204 6.01 -4.41 -19.52
C ILE A 204 6.94 -3.20 -19.37
N LEU A 205 8.22 -3.42 -19.10
CA LEU A 205 9.22 -2.33 -18.98
C LEU A 205 9.36 -1.52 -20.28
N LEU A 206 9.23 -2.14 -21.45
CA LEU A 206 9.26 -1.44 -22.74
C LEU A 206 8.03 -0.57 -22.99
N ARG A 207 6.90 -0.85 -22.31
CA ARG A 207 5.65 -0.07 -22.42
C ARG A 207 5.58 1.08 -21.43
N LEU A 208 6.45 1.13 -20.43
CA LEU A 208 6.51 2.27 -19.51
C LEU A 208 7.09 3.49 -20.24
N PRO A 209 6.45 4.66 -20.16
CA PRO A 209 7.02 5.88 -20.73
C PRO A 209 8.38 6.14 -20.05
N ARG A 210 9.44 6.12 -20.86
CA ARG A 210 10.77 6.57 -20.40
C ARG A 210 10.61 8.05 -20.08
N GLY A 211 10.85 8.41 -18.82
CA GLY A 211 10.62 9.76 -18.32
C GLY A 211 11.20 10.84 -19.23
N VAL A 212 10.37 11.84 -19.52
CA VAL A 212 10.77 13.16 -20.03
C VAL A 212 10.95 14.08 -18.84
#